data_AF-A0A1E7I5P9-F1
#
_entry.id   AF-A0A1E7I5P9-F1
#
_cell.length_a   1.000
_cell.length_b   1.000
_cell.length_c   1.000
_cell.angle_alpha   90.00
_cell.angle_beta   90.00
_cell.angle_gamma   90.00
#
_symmetry.space_group_name_H-M   'P 1'
#
loop_
_entity.id
_entity.type
_entity.pdbx_description
1 polymer ?
#
loop_
_entity_poly.entity_id
_entity_poly.type
_entity_poly.pdbx_seq_one_letter_code
_entity_poly.pdbx_strand_id
1 'polypeptide(L)'
;MFGLFDKKKEKLANDGIITSPSQLTPELQTEEGARNYISKLSELTRSDLCAELACVMAAKYNIMGGQIVLNDYAATQEITTDLTDKATVICMFEFGQPAVIGYAGNDLSPFNELVNNVDDEVAQQNLNPDQHGDLLLRKLSEHL
;
A
#
# COMPACT_ATOMS: atom_id res chain seq x y z
N MET A 1 22.53 -21.29 -14.35
CA MET A 1 23.34 -20.23 -13.71
C MET A 1 22.38 -19.35 -12.91
N PHE A 2 21.96 -19.85 -11.74
CA PHE A 2 21.14 -19.13 -10.75
C PHE A 2 22.11 -18.30 -9.91
N GLY A 3 22.02 -16.97 -9.90
CA GLY A 3 23.12 -16.20 -9.28
C GLY A 3 22.90 -14.77 -8.83
N LEU A 4 21.95 -14.00 -9.34
CA LEU A 4 21.88 -12.57 -8.95
C LEU A 4 20.49 -11.97 -8.77
N PHE A 5 19.43 -12.60 -9.29
CA PHE A 5 18.08 -12.04 -9.25
C PHE A 5 17.26 -12.43 -8.01
N ASP A 6 17.56 -13.56 -7.35
CA ASP A 6 16.85 -13.97 -6.13
C ASP A 6 17.25 -13.15 -4.89
N LYS A 7 18.52 -12.79 -4.75
CA LYS A 7 19.03 -12.07 -3.57
C LYS A 7 18.50 -10.65 -3.41
N LYS A 8 17.98 -10.03 -4.48
CA LYS A 8 17.34 -8.71 -4.41
C LYS A 8 15.88 -8.77 -3.94
N LYS A 9 15.18 -9.89 -4.17
CA LYS A 9 13.83 -10.10 -3.63
C LYS A 9 13.86 -10.46 -2.15
N GLU A 10 14.89 -11.19 -1.73
CA GLU A 10 15.10 -11.57 -0.32
C GLU A 10 15.52 -10.38 0.57
N LYS A 11 16.07 -9.30 -0.01
CA LYS A 11 16.48 -8.09 0.70
C LYS A 11 15.35 -7.07 0.95
N LEU A 12 14.13 -7.37 0.50
CA LEU A 12 12.93 -6.60 0.86
C LEU A 12 12.26 -7.13 2.14
N ALA A 13 12.73 -8.26 2.67
CA ALA A 13 12.49 -8.67 4.06
C ALA A 13 13.40 -7.87 5.02
N ASN A 14 13.38 -6.54 4.91
CA ASN A 14 13.79 -5.70 6.02
C ASN A 14 12.70 -5.88 7.09
N ASP A 15 13.10 -6.18 8.33
CA ASP A 15 12.28 -6.56 9.49
C ASP A 15 11.12 -5.59 9.90
N GLY A 16 10.74 -4.62 9.06
CA GLY A 16 9.69 -3.63 9.32
C GLY A 16 8.55 -3.56 8.29
N ILE A 17 8.65 -4.12 7.08
CA ILE A 17 7.54 -4.01 6.09
C ILE A 17 6.46 -5.05 6.42
N ILE A 18 5.20 -4.61 6.48
CA ILE A 18 4.04 -5.41 6.89
C ILE A 18 3.47 -6.19 5.71
N THR A 19 3.27 -5.52 4.57
CA THR A 19 2.63 -6.10 3.39
C THR A 19 3.66 -6.68 2.43
N SER A 20 3.51 -7.97 2.12
CA SER A 20 4.27 -8.60 1.04
C SER A 20 3.60 -8.33 -0.31
N PRO A 21 4.32 -7.85 -1.34
CA PRO A 21 3.74 -7.58 -2.66
C PRO A 21 3.37 -8.85 -3.44
N SER A 22 3.76 -10.05 -2.95
CA SER A 22 3.53 -11.33 -3.62
C SER A 22 2.84 -12.39 -2.77
N GLN A 23 2.86 -12.24 -1.44
CA GLN A 23 2.21 -13.16 -0.49
C GLN A 23 1.08 -12.42 0.20
N LEU A 24 -0.10 -12.49 -0.39
CA LEU A 24 -1.25 -11.69 0.01
C LEU A 24 -2.09 -12.43 1.04
N THR A 25 -2.41 -11.75 2.14
CA THR A 25 -3.32 -12.22 3.17
C THR A 25 -4.17 -11.03 3.61
N PRO A 26 -5.51 -11.12 3.59
CA PRO A 26 -6.37 -10.09 4.15
C PRO A 26 -6.10 -9.90 5.65
N GLU A 27 -5.97 -8.67 6.11
CA GLU A 27 -5.70 -8.33 7.52
C GLU A 27 -6.72 -7.36 8.12
N LEU A 28 -7.33 -6.47 7.34
CA LEU A 28 -8.20 -5.38 7.81
C LEU A 28 -9.69 -5.74 7.88
N GLN A 29 -10.08 -6.95 7.49
CA GLN A 29 -11.49 -7.35 7.41
C GLN A 29 -12.20 -7.47 8.78
N THR A 30 -11.48 -7.22 9.88
CA THR A 30 -12.02 -7.19 11.25
C THR A 30 -11.50 -5.98 12.01
N GLU A 31 -12.24 -5.53 13.03
CA GLU A 31 -11.80 -4.44 13.89
C GLU A 31 -10.48 -4.75 14.61
N GLU A 32 -10.28 -6.00 15.05
CA GLU A 32 -9.02 -6.46 15.63
C GLU A 32 -7.88 -6.37 14.62
N GLY A 33 -8.12 -6.82 13.39
CA GLY A 33 -7.21 -6.70 12.27
C GLY A 33 -6.77 -5.26 11.99
N ALA A 34 -7.72 -4.33 11.96
CA ALA A 34 -7.44 -2.91 11.79
C ALA A 34 -6.60 -2.32 12.93
N ARG A 35 -6.92 -2.65 14.19
CA ARG A 35 -6.11 -2.20 15.34
C ARG A 35 -4.69 -2.77 15.28
N ASN A 36 -4.55 -4.05 14.93
CA ASN A 36 -3.25 -4.69 14.80
C ASN A 36 -2.42 -4.03 13.69
N TYR A 37 -3.03 -3.73 12.55
CA TYR A 37 -2.36 -3.04 11.46
C TYR A 37 -1.88 -1.64 11.86
N ILE A 38 -2.75 -0.84 12.51
CA ILE A 38 -2.37 0.49 13.03
C ILE A 38 -1.25 0.39 14.07
N SER A 39 -1.29 -0.61 14.95
CA SER A 39 -0.21 -0.85 15.92
C SER A 39 1.13 -1.11 15.21
N LYS A 40 1.15 -1.98 14.21
CA LYS A 40 2.35 -2.23 13.39
C LYS A 40 2.83 -0.96 12.69
N LEU A 41 1.93 -0.16 12.11
CA LEU A 41 2.28 1.12 11.48
C LEU A 41 2.97 2.08 12.46
N SER A 42 2.54 2.10 13.73
CA SER A 42 3.15 2.97 14.75
C SER A 42 4.57 2.59 15.15
N GLU A 43 5.00 1.37 14.82
CA GLU A 43 6.36 0.87 15.06
C GLU A 43 7.30 1.18 13.88
N LEU A 44 6.76 1.63 12.74
CA LEU A 44 7.54 1.89 11.53
C LEU A 44 8.31 3.21 11.62
N THR A 45 9.51 3.21 11.08
CA THR A 45 10.16 4.47 10.72
C THR A 45 9.42 5.11 9.54
N ARG A 46 9.62 6.42 9.32
CA ARG A 46 9.05 7.08 8.13
C ARG A 46 9.47 6.41 6.82
N SER A 47 10.72 5.94 6.73
CA SER A 47 11.21 5.23 5.53
C SER A 47 10.49 3.89 5.34
N ASP A 48 10.22 3.17 6.42
CA ASP A 48 9.52 1.89 6.36
C ASP A 48 8.03 2.09 6.08
N LEU A 49 7.42 3.18 6.57
CA LEU A 49 6.06 3.58 6.22
C LEU A 49 5.92 3.87 4.71
N CYS A 50 6.88 4.59 4.12
CA CYS A 50 6.93 4.82 2.68
C CYS A 50 7.09 3.50 1.91
N ALA A 51 7.99 2.63 2.36
CA ALA A 51 8.20 1.33 1.73
C ALA A 51 6.94 0.43 1.84
N GLU A 52 6.24 0.47 2.98
CA GLU A 52 4.97 -0.22 3.20
C GLU A 52 3.91 0.26 2.20
N LEU A 53 3.75 1.57 2.03
CA LEU A 53 2.82 2.11 1.05
C LEU A 53 3.14 1.62 -0.37
N ALA A 54 4.42 1.66 -0.77
CA ALA A 54 4.84 1.16 -2.07
C ALA A 54 4.60 -0.34 -2.22
N CYS A 55 4.77 -1.15 -1.17
CA CYS A 55 4.45 -2.57 -1.19
C CYS A 55 2.95 -2.84 -1.32
N VAL A 56 2.09 -2.06 -0.67
CA VAL A 56 0.63 -2.11 -0.84
C VAL A 56 0.23 -1.79 -2.27
N MET A 57 0.80 -0.74 -2.87
CA MET A 57 0.51 -0.36 -4.26
C MET A 57 1.02 -1.40 -5.26
N ALA A 58 2.24 -1.93 -5.05
CA ALA A 58 2.77 -3.01 -5.86
C ALA A 58 1.90 -4.29 -5.77
N ALA A 59 1.39 -4.62 -4.59
CA ALA A 59 0.45 -5.74 -4.41
C ALA A 59 -0.82 -5.54 -5.26
N LYS A 60 -1.42 -4.34 -5.24
CA LYS A 60 -2.60 -4.01 -6.05
C LYS A 60 -2.29 -4.16 -7.54
N TYR A 61 -1.17 -3.60 -8.00
CA TYR A 61 -0.74 -3.71 -9.38
C TYR A 61 -0.54 -5.17 -9.81
N ASN A 62 0.08 -5.99 -8.98
CA ASN A 62 0.32 -7.40 -9.29
C ASN A 62 -0.98 -8.20 -9.47
N ILE A 63 -2.03 -7.88 -8.70
CA ILE A 63 -3.37 -8.47 -8.87
C ILE A 63 -4.00 -7.96 -10.18
N MET A 64 -4.08 -6.64 -10.36
CA MET A 64 -4.76 -6.03 -11.50
C MET A 64 -4.09 -6.35 -12.85
N GLY A 65 -2.76 -6.46 -12.86
CA GLY A 65 -1.95 -6.84 -14.01
C GLY A 65 -1.91 -8.35 -14.28
N GLY A 66 -2.62 -9.17 -13.47
CA GLY A 66 -2.69 -10.62 -13.65
C GLY A 66 -1.40 -11.36 -13.32
N GLN A 67 -0.47 -10.74 -12.59
CA GLN A 67 0.79 -11.35 -12.14
C GLN A 67 0.56 -12.25 -10.91
N ILE A 68 -0.47 -11.96 -10.12
CA ILE A 68 -0.99 -12.80 -9.06
C ILE A 68 -2.39 -13.27 -9.46
N VAL A 69 -2.54 -14.58 -9.65
CA VAL A 69 -3.83 -15.19 -9.95
C VAL A 69 -4.42 -15.73 -8.66
N LEU A 70 -5.56 -15.16 -8.28
CA LEU A 70 -6.35 -15.62 -7.13
C LEU A 70 -7.42 -16.61 -7.60
N ASN A 71 -7.81 -17.51 -6.69
CA ASN A 71 -8.62 -18.68 -7.04
C ASN A 71 -10.02 -18.33 -7.58
N ASP A 72 -10.60 -17.21 -7.15
CA ASP A 72 -11.89 -16.73 -7.61
C ASP A 72 -12.05 -15.20 -7.50
N TYR A 73 -13.20 -14.70 -7.99
CA TYR A 73 -13.56 -13.28 -7.95
C TYR A 73 -13.74 -12.76 -6.51
N ALA A 74 -14.26 -13.58 -5.59
CA ALA A 74 -14.52 -13.16 -4.22
C ALA A 74 -13.19 -12.91 -3.47
N ALA A 75 -12.23 -13.82 -3.59
CA ALA A 75 -10.89 -13.66 -3.05
C ALA A 75 -10.17 -12.43 -3.64
N THR A 76 -10.40 -12.17 -4.94
CA THR A 76 -9.84 -10.98 -5.60
C THR A 76 -10.41 -9.69 -5.02
N GLN A 77 -11.73 -9.63 -4.83
CA GLN A 77 -12.40 -8.46 -4.24
C GLN A 77 -12.00 -8.25 -2.78
N GLU A 78 -11.91 -9.32 -2.00
CA GLU A 78 -11.51 -9.27 -0.59
C GLU A 78 -10.10 -8.69 -0.44
N ILE A 79 -9.11 -9.22 -1.17
CA ILE A 79 -7.73 -8.73 -1.12
C ILE A 79 -7.63 -7.31 -1.70
N THR A 80 -8.36 -7.00 -2.76
CA THR A 80 -8.31 -5.65 -3.36
C THR A 80 -8.89 -4.59 -2.42
N THR A 81 -9.98 -4.93 -1.73
CA THR A 81 -10.57 -4.10 -0.67
C THR A 81 -9.58 -3.92 0.47
N ASP A 82 -9.00 -5.02 0.97
CA ASP A 82 -7.98 -4.99 2.03
C ASP A 82 -6.81 -4.06 1.70
N LEU A 83 -6.23 -4.18 0.50
CA LEU A 83 -5.11 -3.34 0.07
C LEU A 83 -5.51 -1.87 -0.10
N THR A 84 -6.75 -1.60 -0.52
CA THR A 84 -7.27 -0.23 -0.63
C THR A 84 -7.46 0.39 0.76
N ASP A 85 -7.96 -0.40 1.71
CA ASP A 85 -8.09 0.01 3.10
C ASP A 85 -6.70 0.23 3.73
N LYS A 86 -5.71 -0.62 3.46
CA LYS A 86 -4.31 -0.42 3.91
C LYS A 86 -3.74 0.91 3.44
N ALA A 87 -3.87 1.22 2.14
CA ALA A 87 -3.40 2.47 1.58
C ALA A 87 -4.08 3.67 2.25
N THR A 88 -5.40 3.57 2.47
CA THR A 88 -6.18 4.60 3.16
C THR A 88 -5.72 4.81 4.60
N VAL A 89 -5.53 3.72 5.36
CA VAL A 89 -5.06 3.78 6.75
C VAL A 89 -3.66 4.37 6.84
N ILE A 90 -2.75 4.01 5.93
CA ILE A 90 -1.40 4.62 5.87
C ILE A 90 -1.51 6.13 5.63
N CYS A 91 -2.37 6.57 4.69
CA CYS A 91 -2.57 8.00 4.43
C CYS A 91 -3.19 8.73 5.62
N MET A 92 -4.14 8.11 6.32
CA MET A 92 -4.70 8.65 7.56
C MET A 92 -3.64 8.73 8.67
N PHE A 93 -2.70 7.80 8.70
CA PHE A 93 -1.59 7.79 9.65
C PHE A 93 -0.59 8.93 9.36
N GLU A 94 -0.27 9.19 8.09
CA GLU A 94 0.66 10.24 7.67
C GLU A 94 0.05 11.66 7.72
N PHE A 95 -1.15 11.86 7.17
CA PHE A 95 -1.78 13.19 7.03
C PHE A 95 -2.80 13.51 8.12
N GLY A 96 -3.19 12.51 8.90
CA GLY A 96 -4.30 12.59 9.84
C GLY A 96 -5.65 12.26 9.19
N GLN A 97 -6.50 11.59 9.96
CA GLN A 97 -7.86 11.23 9.55
C GLN A 97 -8.69 12.42 9.05
N PRO A 98 -8.65 13.64 9.65
CA PRO A 98 -9.43 14.77 9.16
C PRO A 98 -9.07 15.23 7.74
N ALA A 99 -7.81 15.12 7.32
CA ALA A 99 -7.39 15.52 5.97
C ALA A 99 -7.94 14.56 4.91
N VAL A 100 -7.79 13.25 5.15
CA VAL A 100 -8.28 12.20 4.24
C VAL A 100 -9.80 12.22 4.13
N ILE A 101 -10.51 12.25 5.27
CA ILE A 101 -11.98 12.31 5.28
C ILE A 101 -12.47 13.67 4.76
N GLY A 102 -11.76 14.77 5.03
CA GLY A 102 -12.11 16.10 4.54
C GLY A 102 -12.09 16.19 3.02
N TYR A 103 -11.10 15.57 2.37
CA TYR A 103 -11.01 15.47 0.92
C TYR A 103 -12.15 14.62 0.33
N ALA A 104 -12.39 13.45 0.92
CA ALA A 104 -13.34 12.49 0.37
C ALA A 104 -14.81 12.86 0.70
N GLY A 105 -15.04 13.62 1.77
CA GLY A 105 -16.34 13.78 2.38
C GLY A 105 -16.79 12.49 3.09
N ASN A 106 -18.05 12.11 2.93
CA ASN A 106 -18.60 10.87 3.52
C ASN A 106 -18.36 9.62 2.66
N ASP A 107 -17.68 9.75 1.50
CA ASP A 107 -17.40 8.66 0.57
C ASP A 107 -15.90 8.63 0.27
N LEU A 108 -15.21 7.53 0.56
CA LEU A 108 -13.77 7.39 0.32
C LEU A 108 -13.41 7.10 -1.15
N SER A 109 -14.40 6.87 -2.02
CA SER A 109 -14.16 6.56 -3.44
C SER A 109 -13.31 7.62 -4.17
N PRO A 110 -13.56 8.94 -4.02
CA PRO A 110 -12.73 9.97 -4.65
C PRO A 110 -11.30 9.97 -4.13
N PHE A 111 -11.09 9.69 -2.84
CA PHE A 111 -9.75 9.59 -2.26
C PHE A 111 -9.00 8.38 -2.80
N ASN A 112 -9.66 7.22 -2.90
CA ASN A 112 -9.07 6.02 -3.48
C ASN A 112 -8.68 6.21 -4.95
N GLU A 113 -9.52 6.92 -5.72
CA GLU A 113 -9.21 7.30 -7.10
C GLU A 113 -7.99 8.22 -7.17
N LEU A 114 -7.90 9.24 -6.30
CA LEU A 114 -6.73 10.10 -6.19
C LEU A 114 -5.46 9.29 -5.93
N VAL A 115 -5.48 8.39 -4.94
CA VAL A 115 -4.31 7.55 -4.60
C VAL A 115 -3.86 6.71 -5.81
N ASN A 116 -4.79 6.07 -6.50
CA ASN A 116 -4.45 5.28 -7.70
C ASN A 116 -3.87 6.15 -8.82
N ASN A 117 -4.48 7.31 -9.10
CA ASN A 117 -3.99 8.21 -10.15
C ASN A 117 -2.58 8.73 -9.86
N VAL A 118 -2.31 9.11 -8.61
CA VAL A 118 -0.97 9.57 -8.22
C VAL A 118 0.02 8.41 -8.27
N ASP A 119 -0.36 7.20 -7.85
CA ASP A 119 0.50 6.03 -7.93
C ASP A 119 0.85 5.67 -9.39
N ASP A 120 -0.10 5.73 -10.31
CA ASP A 120 0.13 5.51 -11.74
C ASP A 120 1.15 6.50 -12.33
N GLU A 121 1.17 7.76 -11.86
CA GLU A 121 2.20 8.74 -12.23
C GLU A 121 3.57 8.41 -11.63
N VAL A 122 3.60 7.95 -10.37
CA VAL A 122 4.84 7.62 -9.66
C VAL A 122 5.46 6.33 -10.17
N ALA A 123 4.65 5.32 -10.51
CA ALA A 123 5.08 4.02 -11.03
C ALA A 123 5.85 4.11 -12.35
N GLN A 124 5.70 5.21 -13.10
CA GLN A 124 6.50 5.49 -14.30
C GLN A 124 7.95 5.87 -13.98
N GLN A 125 8.25 6.15 -12.71
CA GLN A 125 9.56 6.53 -12.23
C GLN A 125 10.22 5.28 -11.61
N ASN A 126 11.40 4.90 -12.11
CA ASN A 126 12.13 3.72 -11.65
C ASN A 126 12.76 3.96 -10.27
N LEU A 127 11.92 3.96 -9.23
CA LEU A 127 12.25 4.29 -7.85
C LEU A 127 12.35 3.02 -6.98
N ASN A 128 13.13 3.10 -5.91
CA ASN A 128 13.06 2.09 -4.85
C ASN A 128 11.78 2.30 -4.01
N PRO A 129 11.30 1.29 -3.25
CA PRO A 129 10.03 1.38 -2.53
C PRO A 129 9.89 2.56 -1.57
N ASP A 130 10.93 2.87 -0.80
CA ASP A 130 10.97 4.02 0.10
C ASP A 130 10.82 5.35 -0.65
N GLN A 131 11.50 5.48 -1.79
CA GLN A 131 11.45 6.66 -2.65
C GLN A 131 10.11 6.78 -3.39
N HIS A 132 9.53 5.65 -3.81
CA HIS A 132 8.21 5.59 -4.43
C HIS A 132 7.15 6.06 -3.43
N GLY A 133 7.14 5.50 -2.21
CA GLY A 133 6.22 5.90 -1.16
C GLY A 133 6.38 7.36 -0.75
N ASP A 134 7.61 7.86 -0.61
CA ASP A 134 7.85 9.27 -0.30
C ASP A 134 7.30 10.19 -1.40
N LEU A 135 7.56 9.88 -2.67
CA LEU A 135 7.07 10.70 -3.77
C LEU A 135 5.54 10.65 -3.89
N LEU A 136 4.94 9.47 -3.69
CA LEU A 136 3.49 9.28 -3.66
C LEU A 136 2.85 10.14 -2.55
N LEU A 137 3.36 10.04 -1.31
CA LEU A 137 2.87 10.84 -0.19
C LEU A 137 3.06 12.34 -0.42
N ARG A 138 4.21 12.76 -0.97
CA ARG A 138 4.46 14.16 -1.29
C ARG A 138 3.46 14.70 -2.32
N LYS A 139 3.21 13.96 -3.40
CA LYS A 139 2.20 14.35 -4.40
C LYS A 139 0.80 14.39 -3.79
N LEU A 140 0.42 13.40 -2.96
CA LEU A 140 -0.87 13.40 -2.26
C LEU A 140 -1.03 14.62 -1.36
N SER A 141 0.03 15.05 -0.67
CA SER A 141 0.00 16.23 0.20
C SER A 141 -0.29 17.55 -0.53
N GLU A 142 -0.11 17.60 -1.85
CA GLU A 142 -0.47 18.77 -2.67
C GLU A 142 -1.99 18.90 -2.90
N HIS A 143 -2.75 17.84 -2.61
CA HIS A 143 -4.20 17.76 -2.79
C HIS A 143 -5.01 17.78 -1.49
N LEU A 144 -4.37 17.55 -0.34
CA LEU A 144 -5.00 17.35 0.97
C LEU A 144 -4.91 18.57 1.90
#